data_AF-A0A1A8JCU3-F1
#
_entry.id   AF-A0A1A8JCU3-F1
#
_cell.length_a   1.000
_cell.length_b   1.000
_cell.length_c   1.000
_cell.angle_alpha   90.00
_cell.angle_beta   90.00
_cell.angle_gamma   90.00
#
_symmetry.space_group_name_H-M   'P 1'
#
loop_
_entity.id
_entity.type
_entity.pdbx_description
1 polymer ?
#
loop_
_entity_poly.entity_id
_entity_poly.type
_entity_poly.pdbx_seq_one_letter_code
_entity_poly.pdbx_strand_id
1 'polypeptide(L)'
;KTHADVARVLSLPKKSKDRMKMLTKLRNKGNHSHNSEVLASGIGSLKLRRTAKTNYEGRDYIHCMYCQALYLRRDLWRHVRKCSSKPVEANSEVGRKKVLSLASMNESAQCQQISPGVWKILTGMKDDEISSTVRSDLSILQLAQSFFNKHGQDPTKYDYIHQRLRECGRLLLMLRKDFSIHTFEDAVRPANFDVVISAVKKVSGYDEEKHCYHTPSLALKLGHSLQKVNDILHCRALMTQHSTLIKSTQSFKTLFAKKCSELLSHTALTTLNEQHFNKPSTLPFTEDVQRLHRHLEKKTELALKELKEHSSPKSYSELCKATMANVILCNRRRGGEISKMTLNGFQERDTSPLHKDVAFGLTKFELHLCQHFSRVELRGNKGRKVVVLFSPDMVNNITLLMEKREDCGVMAENLFLFARPHCLTPFRGQDCLRLYASECGAENPELLRSTQLRKHVATLSQILNLKNHELDQVANFLGHDIRVHREYYRLPEATTQLAKISKLLIAMEKGSLKSFQGKTLEEIEIEGNAFILCSMKELDLFLANVEKRITLG
;
A
#
# COMPACT_ATOMS: atom_id res chain seq x y z
N LYS A 1 13.77 -35.38 38.30
CA LYS A 1 12.83 -34.64 37.41
C LYS A 1 13.29 -34.59 35.93
N THR A 2 14.46 -35.11 35.57
CA THR A 2 15.14 -34.92 34.26
C THR A 2 14.64 -35.78 33.08
N HIS A 3 13.80 -36.80 33.31
CA HIS A 3 13.32 -37.71 32.24
C HIS A 3 11.82 -38.02 32.30
N ALA A 4 10.98 -37.02 32.62
CA ALA A 4 9.53 -37.19 32.73
C ALA A 4 8.89 -37.77 31.44
N ASP A 5 9.39 -37.38 30.28
CA ASP A 5 8.90 -37.89 28.98
C ASP A 5 9.26 -39.36 28.75
N VAL A 6 10.44 -39.81 29.21
CA VAL A 6 10.88 -41.21 29.08
C VAL A 6 10.06 -42.10 30.01
N ALA A 7 9.83 -41.66 31.25
CA ALA A 7 8.97 -42.37 32.20
C ALA A 7 7.53 -42.53 31.64
N ARG A 8 6.99 -41.47 31.02
CA ARG A 8 5.68 -41.48 30.36
C ARG A 8 5.62 -42.42 29.15
N VAL A 9 6.70 -42.56 28.38
CA VAL A 9 6.77 -43.56 27.30
C VAL A 9 6.76 -44.98 27.85
N LEU A 10 7.51 -45.22 28.92
CA LEU A 10 7.68 -46.54 29.50
C LEU A 10 6.42 -47.04 30.21
N SER A 11 5.58 -46.14 30.72
CA SER A 11 4.28 -46.47 31.32
C SER A 11 3.20 -46.87 30.28
N LEU A 12 3.40 -46.57 29.00
CA LEU A 12 2.47 -46.97 27.94
C LEU A 12 2.66 -48.46 27.55
N PRO A 13 1.59 -49.18 27.17
CA PRO A 13 1.70 -50.58 26.77
C PRO A 13 2.69 -50.81 25.62
N LYS A 14 3.44 -51.93 25.67
CA LYS A 14 4.36 -52.31 24.58
C LYS A 14 3.58 -52.41 23.26
N LYS A 15 4.19 -51.95 22.16
CA LYS A 15 3.60 -51.91 20.80
C LYS A 15 2.34 -51.04 20.62
N SER A 16 1.91 -50.26 21.62
CA SER A 16 0.78 -49.34 21.42
C SER A 16 1.13 -48.21 20.43
N LYS A 17 0.12 -47.72 19.71
CA LYS A 17 0.28 -46.61 18.76
C LYS A 17 0.83 -45.35 19.45
N ASP A 18 0.34 -45.05 20.65
CA ASP A 18 0.77 -43.89 21.43
C ASP A 18 2.22 -44.01 21.91
N ARG A 19 2.63 -45.21 22.35
CA ARG A 19 4.03 -45.48 22.72
C ARG A 19 4.97 -45.28 21.53
N MET A 20 4.59 -45.78 20.36
CA MET A 20 5.39 -45.61 19.14
C MET A 20 5.49 -44.15 18.70
N LYS A 21 4.38 -43.39 18.79
CA LYS A 21 4.33 -41.96 18.48
C LYS A 21 5.25 -41.16 19.40
N MET A 22 5.20 -41.43 20.70
CA MET A 22 6.01 -40.72 21.70
C MET A 22 7.50 -41.11 21.61
N LEU A 23 7.83 -42.39 21.37
CA LEU A 23 9.20 -42.83 21.06
C LEU A 23 9.77 -42.13 19.81
N THR A 24 8.97 -42.01 18.76
CA THR A 24 9.37 -41.31 17.54
C THR A 24 9.67 -39.84 17.82
N LYS A 25 8.85 -39.18 18.64
CA LYS A 25 9.07 -37.78 19.05
C LYS A 25 10.39 -37.63 19.82
N LEU A 26 10.66 -38.51 20.79
CA LEU A 26 11.92 -38.49 21.54
C LEU A 26 13.14 -38.73 20.65
N ARG A 27 13.06 -39.72 19.75
CA ARG A 27 14.13 -40.01 18.79
C ARG A 27 14.41 -38.81 17.89
N ASN A 28 13.36 -38.18 17.35
CA ASN A 28 13.56 -37.01 16.50
C ASN A 28 14.15 -35.83 17.28
N LYS A 29 13.77 -35.63 18.55
CA LYS A 29 14.35 -34.61 19.41
C LYS A 29 15.86 -34.84 19.63
N GLY A 30 16.26 -36.07 19.94
CA GLY A 30 17.68 -36.44 20.07
C GLY A 30 18.44 -36.28 18.75
N ASN A 31 17.88 -36.76 17.64
CA ASN A 31 18.47 -36.59 16.31
C ASN A 31 18.60 -35.12 15.92
N HIS A 32 17.63 -34.27 16.28
CA HIS A 32 17.68 -32.84 16.03
C HIS A 32 18.87 -32.21 16.77
N SER A 33 19.04 -32.47 18.07
CA SER A 33 20.20 -31.99 18.83
C SER A 33 21.53 -32.42 18.21
N HIS A 34 21.67 -33.71 17.90
CA HIS A 34 22.86 -34.24 17.20
C HIS A 34 23.09 -33.55 15.86
N ASN A 35 22.05 -33.43 15.03
CA ASN A 35 22.17 -32.79 13.71
C ASN A 35 22.52 -31.30 13.81
N SER A 36 21.97 -30.59 14.79
CA SER A 36 22.32 -29.19 15.05
C SER A 36 23.81 -29.05 15.39
N GLU A 37 24.36 -29.95 16.20
CA GLU A 37 25.80 -29.97 16.53
C GLU A 37 26.67 -30.32 15.31
N VAL A 38 26.27 -31.32 14.51
CA VAL A 38 26.97 -31.68 13.27
C VAL A 38 26.95 -30.53 12.26
N LEU A 39 25.82 -29.84 12.11
CA LEU A 39 25.71 -28.69 11.21
C LEU A 39 26.54 -27.49 11.68
N ALA A 40 26.68 -27.30 13.00
CA ALA A 40 27.47 -26.21 13.57
C ALA A 40 28.98 -26.49 13.54
N SER A 41 29.40 -27.71 13.85
CA SER A 41 30.81 -28.12 13.89
C SER A 41 31.38 -28.53 12.53
N GLY A 42 30.51 -28.96 11.60
CA GLY A 42 30.90 -29.58 10.34
C GLY A 42 31.44 -31.02 10.51
N ILE A 43 31.43 -31.57 11.72
CA ILE A 43 32.04 -32.86 12.06
C ILE A 43 30.94 -33.90 12.32
N GLY A 44 31.03 -35.04 11.65
CA GLY A 44 30.12 -36.17 11.84
C GLY A 44 29.07 -36.33 10.73
N SER A 45 28.17 -37.30 10.92
CA SER A 45 27.13 -37.63 9.94
C SER A 45 25.74 -37.19 10.40
N LEU A 46 24.96 -36.63 9.47
CA LEU A 46 23.58 -36.22 9.71
C LEU A 46 22.65 -37.43 9.83
N LYS A 47 21.83 -37.45 10.88
CA LYS A 47 20.76 -38.43 11.09
C LYS A 47 19.51 -38.00 10.34
N LEU A 48 19.42 -38.48 9.09
CA LEU A 48 18.30 -38.22 8.19
C LEU A 48 17.10 -39.12 8.51
N ARG A 49 15.88 -38.62 8.26
CA ARG A 49 14.67 -39.47 8.34
C ARG A 49 14.58 -40.47 7.19
N ARG A 50 15.08 -40.08 6.03
CA ARG A 50 15.22 -40.92 4.83
C ARG A 50 16.58 -40.62 4.21
N THR A 51 17.38 -41.64 4.03
CA THR A 51 18.64 -41.56 3.28
C THR A 51 18.34 -41.23 1.82
N ALA A 52 19.04 -40.23 1.28
CA ALA A 52 18.98 -39.92 -0.14
C ALA A 52 19.88 -40.89 -0.91
N LYS A 53 19.53 -41.21 -2.15
CA LYS A 53 20.38 -42.02 -3.05
C LYS A 53 21.61 -41.24 -3.55
N THR A 54 21.51 -39.92 -3.54
CA THR A 54 22.55 -38.98 -3.98
C THR A 54 23.09 -38.21 -2.78
N ASN A 55 24.38 -37.88 -2.81
CA ASN A 55 25.00 -37.07 -1.76
C ASN A 55 24.52 -35.62 -1.86
N TYR A 56 24.05 -35.08 -0.74
CA TYR A 56 23.62 -33.70 -0.58
C TYR A 56 24.37 -33.08 0.59
N GLU A 57 24.57 -31.76 0.54
CA GLU A 57 25.26 -31.04 1.61
C GLU A 57 24.29 -30.67 2.75
N GLY A 58 24.82 -30.30 3.92
CA GLY A 58 24.00 -29.92 5.08
C GLY A 58 22.97 -28.83 4.78
N ARG A 59 23.31 -27.86 3.91
CA ARG A 59 22.43 -26.76 3.47
C ARG A 59 21.20 -27.20 2.68
N ASP A 60 21.21 -28.41 2.10
CA ASP A 60 20.11 -28.97 1.32
C ASP A 60 19.02 -29.59 2.21
N TYR A 61 19.31 -29.71 3.50
CA TYR A 61 18.43 -30.27 4.50
C TYR A 61 17.81 -29.19 5.39
N ILE A 62 16.67 -29.54 5.99
CA ILE A 62 15.95 -28.70 6.93
C ILE A 62 15.08 -29.56 7.85
N HIS A 63 14.98 -29.18 9.12
CA HIS A 63 14.12 -29.88 10.08
C HIS A 63 12.64 -29.53 9.86
N CYS A 64 11.79 -30.53 10.04
CA CYS A 64 10.35 -30.30 10.11
C CYS A 64 10.00 -29.50 11.36
N MET A 65 9.26 -28.40 11.22
CA MET A 65 8.83 -27.54 12.33
C MET A 65 7.94 -28.25 13.36
N TYR A 66 7.34 -29.39 13.00
CA TYR A 66 6.44 -30.14 13.88
C TYR A 66 7.10 -31.36 14.52
N CYS A 67 7.76 -32.19 13.73
CA CYS A 67 8.32 -33.45 14.22
C CYS A 67 9.83 -33.42 14.44
N GLN A 68 10.51 -32.32 14.10
CA GLN A 68 11.97 -32.12 14.23
C GLN A 68 12.83 -33.13 13.47
N ALA A 69 12.25 -33.95 12.59
CA ALA A 69 13.03 -34.84 11.74
C ALA A 69 13.61 -34.07 10.55
N LEU A 70 14.83 -34.44 10.13
CA LEU A 70 15.58 -33.79 9.05
C LEU A 70 15.19 -34.35 7.68
N TYR A 71 14.84 -33.46 6.75
CA TYR A 71 14.41 -33.77 5.37
C TYR A 71 15.14 -32.90 4.36
N LEU A 72 15.23 -33.38 3.11
CA LEU A 72 15.60 -32.51 2.00
C LEU A 72 14.58 -31.38 1.85
N ARG A 73 15.06 -30.16 1.61
CA ARG A 73 14.21 -28.97 1.43
C ARG A 73 13.10 -29.20 0.40
N ARG A 74 13.40 -29.88 -0.71
CA ARG A 74 12.42 -30.17 -1.78
C ARG A 74 11.30 -31.12 -1.37
N ASP A 75 11.52 -31.97 -0.36
CA ASP A 75 10.59 -33.04 0.03
C ASP A 75 9.80 -32.72 1.31
N LEU A 76 10.25 -31.73 2.09
CA LEU A 76 9.64 -31.37 3.38
C LEU A 76 8.12 -31.14 3.28
N TRP A 77 7.66 -30.46 2.23
CA TRP A 77 6.23 -30.13 2.07
C TRP A 77 5.33 -31.37 1.93
N ARG A 78 5.81 -32.44 1.26
CA ARG A 78 5.07 -33.70 1.15
C ARG A 78 4.95 -34.38 2.51
N HIS A 79 6.02 -34.31 3.31
CA HIS A 79 6.00 -34.82 4.67
C HIS A 79 5.03 -34.04 5.56
N VAL A 80 5.10 -32.70 5.55
CA VAL A 80 4.28 -31.84 6.42
C VAL A 80 2.78 -32.09 6.21
N ARG A 81 2.33 -32.38 4.97
CA ARG A 81 0.93 -32.77 4.69
C ARG A 81 0.46 -34.00 5.47
N LYS A 82 1.36 -34.93 5.81
CA LYS A 82 1.06 -36.20 6.50
C LYS A 82 1.77 -36.32 7.85
N CYS A 83 2.27 -35.21 8.39
CA CYS A 83 3.09 -35.24 9.60
C CYS A 83 2.23 -35.55 10.83
N SER A 84 2.52 -36.65 11.53
CA SER A 84 1.78 -37.09 12.72
C SER A 84 1.88 -36.16 13.94
N SER A 85 2.84 -35.23 13.91
CA SER A 85 3.04 -34.21 14.95
C SER A 85 2.45 -32.85 14.57
N LYS A 86 1.79 -32.74 13.40
CA LYS A 86 1.15 -31.51 12.94
C LYS A 86 -0.13 -31.25 13.76
N PRO A 87 -0.35 -30.03 14.28
CA PRO A 87 -1.60 -29.67 14.98
C PRO A 87 -2.81 -29.74 14.05
N VAL A 88 -3.98 -30.07 14.58
CA VAL A 88 -5.24 -30.17 13.82
C VAL A 88 -5.61 -28.82 13.18
N GLU A 89 -5.39 -27.72 13.89
CA GLU A 89 -5.64 -26.35 13.40
C GLU A 89 -4.75 -25.95 12.21
N ALA A 90 -3.62 -26.64 12.00
CA ALA A 90 -2.68 -26.33 10.92
C ALA A 90 -3.06 -27.00 9.58
N ASN A 91 -4.21 -27.67 9.48
CA ASN A 91 -4.60 -28.53 8.34
C ASN A 91 -4.90 -27.82 7.02
N SER A 92 -4.79 -26.49 6.94
CA SER A 92 -4.81 -25.79 5.65
C SER A 92 -3.80 -26.38 4.64
N GLU A 93 -4.15 -26.37 3.35
CA GLU A 93 -3.24 -26.78 2.27
C GLU A 93 -2.02 -25.86 2.20
N VAL A 94 -0.94 -26.23 2.88
CA VAL A 94 0.30 -25.45 2.89
C VAL A 94 1.13 -25.83 1.66
N GLY A 95 1.30 -24.88 0.73
CA GLY A 95 2.16 -25.06 -0.45
C GLY A 95 3.65 -25.16 -0.09
N ARG A 96 4.45 -25.71 -1.02
CA ARG A 96 5.90 -25.98 -0.84
C ARG A 96 6.70 -24.81 -0.26
N LYS A 97 6.52 -23.61 -0.82
CA LYS A 97 7.25 -22.40 -0.41
C LYS A 97 6.92 -21.99 1.03
N LYS A 98 5.64 -22.04 1.42
CA LYS A 98 5.20 -21.66 2.77
C LYS A 98 5.70 -22.63 3.83
N VAL A 99 5.73 -23.94 3.54
CA VAL A 99 6.33 -24.94 4.44
C VAL A 99 7.81 -24.65 4.67
N LEU A 100 8.58 -24.37 3.61
CA LEU A 100 10.01 -24.08 3.72
C LEU A 100 10.29 -22.80 4.48
N SER A 101 9.50 -21.74 4.26
CA SER A 101 9.59 -20.50 5.03
C SER A 101 9.37 -20.75 6.51
N LEU A 102 8.31 -21.47 6.89
CA LEU A 102 8.02 -21.80 8.29
C LEU A 102 9.13 -22.62 8.93
N ALA A 103 9.68 -23.58 8.20
CA ALA A 103 10.78 -24.40 8.68
C ALA A 103 12.03 -23.56 8.96
N SER A 104 12.38 -22.68 8.02
CA SER A 104 13.60 -21.86 8.11
C SER A 104 13.50 -20.85 9.25
N MET A 105 12.29 -20.32 9.48
CA MET A 105 12.02 -19.45 10.64
C MET A 105 12.08 -20.21 11.96
N ASN A 106 11.63 -21.46 12.00
CA ASN A 106 11.66 -22.27 13.22
C ASN A 106 13.09 -22.63 13.65
N GLU A 107 14.00 -22.80 12.69
CA GLU A 107 15.43 -23.03 12.96
C GLU A 107 16.20 -21.75 13.32
N SER A 108 15.70 -20.57 12.92
CA SER A 108 16.36 -19.30 13.24
C SER A 108 16.15 -18.91 14.70
N ALA A 109 17.25 -18.85 15.45
CA ALA A 109 17.26 -18.37 16.84
C ALA A 109 16.70 -16.94 16.98
N GLN A 110 16.90 -16.08 15.97
CA GLN A 110 16.36 -14.72 15.96
C GLN A 110 14.84 -14.72 15.82
N CYS A 111 14.28 -15.57 14.96
CA CYS A 111 12.83 -15.68 14.76
C CYS A 111 12.10 -16.24 15.99
N GLN A 112 12.77 -17.05 16.82
CA GLN A 112 12.20 -17.58 18.07
C GLN A 112 11.98 -16.50 19.14
N GLN A 113 12.63 -15.34 19.03
CA GLN A 113 12.45 -14.21 19.95
C GLN A 113 11.20 -13.37 19.64
N ILE A 114 10.41 -13.75 18.63
CA ILE A 114 9.32 -12.95 18.08
C ILE A 114 8.00 -13.71 18.22
N SER A 115 6.90 -12.98 18.41
CA SER A 115 5.57 -13.58 18.58
C SER A 115 5.09 -14.38 17.35
N PRO A 116 4.23 -15.41 17.55
CA PRO A 116 3.62 -16.18 16.45
C PRO A 116 2.82 -15.32 15.45
N GLY A 117 2.27 -14.19 15.91
CA GLY A 117 1.56 -13.25 15.05
C GLY A 117 2.44 -12.63 13.97
N VAL A 118 3.70 -12.32 14.29
CA VAL A 118 4.67 -11.82 13.30
C VAL A 118 5.08 -12.94 12.35
N TRP A 119 5.11 -14.20 12.81
CA TRP A 119 5.39 -15.32 11.92
C TRP A 119 4.36 -15.41 10.79
N LYS A 120 3.08 -15.19 11.11
CA LYS A 120 2.01 -15.10 10.11
C LYS A 120 2.30 -14.04 9.05
N ILE A 121 2.74 -12.85 9.46
CA ILE A 121 3.12 -11.75 8.54
C ILE A 121 4.31 -12.17 7.67
N LEU A 122 5.40 -12.65 8.27
CA LEU A 122 6.63 -13.00 7.52
C LEU A 122 6.41 -14.12 6.50
N THR A 123 5.46 -15.03 6.74
CA THR A 123 5.08 -16.08 5.77
C THR A 123 4.31 -15.55 4.55
N GLY A 124 3.71 -14.36 4.65
CA GLY A 124 3.03 -13.69 3.55
C GLY A 124 3.98 -13.00 2.57
N MET A 125 5.24 -12.80 2.94
CA MET A 125 6.24 -12.21 2.06
C MET A 125 6.66 -13.17 0.94
N LYS A 126 6.98 -12.63 -0.23
CA LYS A 126 7.62 -13.38 -1.31
C LYS A 126 8.91 -14.02 -0.81
N ASP A 127 9.08 -15.32 -1.04
CA ASP A 127 10.27 -16.04 -0.61
C ASP A 127 11.42 -15.77 -1.61
N ASP A 128 12.29 -14.83 -1.24
CA ASP A 128 13.46 -14.37 -2.00
C ASP A 128 14.59 -13.92 -1.06
N GLU A 129 15.73 -13.51 -1.64
CA GLU A 129 16.94 -13.08 -0.90
C GLU A 129 16.63 -11.94 0.10
N ILE A 130 15.72 -11.03 -0.25
CA ILE A 130 15.28 -9.94 0.63
C ILE A 130 14.58 -10.50 1.87
N SER A 131 13.59 -11.38 1.67
CA SER A 131 12.88 -12.01 2.80
C SER A 131 13.79 -12.87 3.66
N SER A 132 14.78 -13.55 3.07
CA SER A 132 15.82 -14.27 3.81
C SER A 132 16.66 -13.33 4.68
N THR A 133 17.08 -12.19 4.10
CA THR A 133 17.82 -11.15 4.80
C THR A 133 17.04 -10.59 5.99
N VAL A 134 15.75 -10.29 5.80
CA VAL A 134 14.83 -9.86 6.86
C VAL A 134 14.75 -10.88 8.00
N ARG A 135 14.62 -12.18 7.68
CA ARG A 135 14.51 -13.25 8.70
C ARG A 135 15.82 -13.50 9.45
N SER A 136 16.96 -13.11 8.89
CA SER A 136 18.28 -13.29 9.50
C SER A 136 18.67 -12.20 10.51
N ASP A 137 17.97 -11.06 10.52
CA ASP A 137 18.34 -9.88 11.30
C ASP A 137 17.35 -9.60 12.42
N LEU A 138 17.83 -9.63 13.67
CA LEU A 138 16.99 -9.45 14.85
C LEU A 138 16.37 -8.04 14.92
N SER A 139 17.08 -7.00 14.51
CA SER A 139 16.60 -5.62 14.58
C SER A 139 15.43 -5.38 13.62
N ILE A 140 15.50 -5.92 12.39
CA ILE A 140 14.37 -5.87 11.44
C ILE A 140 13.19 -6.71 11.96
N LEU A 141 13.45 -7.87 12.57
CA LEU A 141 12.41 -8.69 13.19
C LEU A 141 11.72 -7.98 14.36
N GLN A 142 12.46 -7.26 15.20
CA GLN A 142 11.90 -6.44 16.27
C GLN A 142 11.11 -5.24 15.72
N LEU A 143 11.54 -4.66 14.60
CA LEU A 143 10.74 -3.68 13.87
C LEU A 143 9.41 -4.28 13.38
N ALA A 144 9.42 -5.52 12.88
CA ALA A 144 8.20 -6.24 12.52
C ALA A 144 7.28 -6.45 13.72
N GLN A 145 7.82 -6.82 14.88
CA GLN A 145 7.07 -6.93 16.13
C GLN A 145 6.45 -5.60 16.55
N SER A 146 7.20 -4.49 16.47
CA SER A 146 6.66 -3.15 16.75
C SER A 146 5.49 -2.78 15.82
N PHE A 147 5.58 -3.11 14.53
CA PHE A 147 4.45 -2.89 13.61
C PHE A 147 3.27 -3.81 13.89
N PHE A 148 3.52 -5.07 14.25
CA PHE A 148 2.47 -6.02 14.63
C PHE A 148 1.74 -5.58 15.90
N ASN A 149 2.44 -5.06 16.91
CA ASN A 149 1.80 -4.55 18.12
C ASN A 149 0.85 -3.38 17.79
N LYS A 150 1.18 -2.55 16.80
CA LYS A 150 0.37 -1.40 16.40
C LYS A 150 -0.75 -1.72 15.41
N HIS A 151 -0.54 -2.69 14.53
CA HIS A 151 -1.39 -2.92 13.35
C HIS A 151 -1.75 -4.40 13.12
N GLY A 152 -1.32 -5.31 13.99
CA GLY A 152 -1.45 -6.76 13.81
C GLY A 152 -2.89 -7.27 13.77
N GLN A 153 -3.81 -6.53 14.40
CA GLN A 153 -5.25 -6.79 14.39
C GLN A 153 -5.93 -6.40 13.06
N ASP A 154 -5.29 -5.58 12.22
CA ASP A 154 -5.84 -5.12 10.95
C ASP A 154 -5.10 -5.80 9.77
N PRO A 155 -5.65 -6.89 9.18
CA PRO A 155 -5.04 -7.57 8.04
C PRO A 155 -4.78 -6.64 6.84
N THR A 156 -5.54 -5.55 6.72
CA THR A 156 -5.38 -4.59 5.61
C THR A 156 -4.10 -3.76 5.70
N LYS A 157 -3.36 -3.86 6.82
CA LYS A 157 -2.06 -3.22 7.03
C LYS A 157 -0.89 -4.16 6.77
N TYR A 158 -1.13 -5.46 6.54
CA TYR A 158 -0.03 -6.42 6.36
C TYR A 158 0.83 -6.08 5.15
N ASP A 159 0.23 -5.62 4.05
CA ASP A 159 0.99 -5.16 2.87
C ASP A 159 1.91 -3.98 3.18
N TYR A 160 1.45 -3.04 4.01
CA TYR A 160 2.28 -1.93 4.47
C TYR A 160 3.48 -2.45 5.28
N ILE A 161 3.25 -3.41 6.19
CA ILE A 161 4.31 -4.02 7.00
C ILE A 161 5.29 -4.76 6.09
N HIS A 162 4.81 -5.61 5.17
CA HIS A 162 5.64 -6.30 4.19
C HIS A 162 6.51 -5.34 3.39
N GLN A 163 5.92 -4.24 2.91
CA GLN A 163 6.67 -3.22 2.18
C GLN A 163 7.79 -2.63 3.03
N ARG A 164 7.50 -2.20 4.27
CA ARG A 164 8.50 -1.63 5.18
C ARG A 164 9.63 -2.60 5.51
N LEU A 165 9.30 -3.86 5.79
CA LEU A 165 10.30 -4.88 6.08
C LEU A 165 11.17 -5.17 4.86
N ARG A 166 10.58 -5.23 3.67
CA ARG A 166 11.33 -5.44 2.43
C ARG A 166 12.19 -4.24 2.04
N GLU A 167 11.74 -3.01 2.29
CA GLU A 167 12.57 -1.81 2.16
C GLU A 167 13.82 -1.90 3.06
N CYS A 168 13.64 -2.26 4.34
CA CYS A 168 14.77 -2.47 5.27
C CYS A 168 15.67 -3.63 4.84
N GLY A 169 15.08 -4.74 4.38
CA GLY A 169 15.83 -5.90 3.88
C GLY A 169 16.70 -5.56 2.66
N ARG A 170 16.21 -4.72 1.74
CA ARG A 170 17.01 -4.21 0.61
C ARG A 170 18.19 -3.37 1.08
N LEU A 171 17.97 -2.51 2.07
CA LEU A 171 19.05 -1.70 2.65
C LEU A 171 20.11 -2.59 3.33
N LEU A 172 19.70 -3.59 4.12
CA LEU A 172 20.65 -4.52 4.75
C LEU A 172 21.44 -5.31 3.71
N LEU A 173 20.78 -5.74 2.64
CA LEU A 173 21.45 -6.46 1.55
C LEU A 173 22.55 -5.59 0.91
N MET A 174 22.27 -4.31 0.67
CA MET A 174 23.25 -3.34 0.15
C MET A 174 24.42 -3.15 1.12
N LEU A 175 24.10 -2.94 2.41
CA LEU A 175 25.10 -2.78 3.48
C LEU A 175 26.03 -4.00 3.60
N ARG A 176 25.49 -5.21 3.45
CA ARG A 176 26.26 -6.46 3.46
C ARG A 176 27.20 -6.59 2.27
N LYS A 177 26.75 -6.19 1.08
CA LYS A 177 27.48 -6.39 -0.18
C LYS A 177 28.60 -5.36 -0.36
N ASP A 178 28.30 -4.10 -0.08
CA ASP A 178 29.19 -3.00 -0.49
C ASP A 178 29.97 -2.39 0.68
N PHE A 179 29.52 -2.61 1.92
CA PHE A 179 30.04 -1.90 3.08
C PHE A 179 30.42 -2.81 4.26
N SER A 180 30.33 -4.14 4.08
CA SER A 180 30.64 -5.14 5.12
C SER A 180 29.90 -4.94 6.45
N ILE A 181 28.72 -4.29 6.43
CA ILE A 181 27.85 -4.14 7.59
C ILE A 181 26.80 -5.26 7.57
N HIS A 182 26.89 -6.20 8.51
CA HIS A 182 26.10 -7.43 8.46
C HIS A 182 24.74 -7.37 9.18
N THR A 183 24.56 -6.42 10.11
CA THR A 183 23.31 -6.28 10.89
C THR A 183 22.81 -4.84 10.92
N PHE A 184 21.50 -4.66 11.13
CA PHE A 184 20.93 -3.33 11.35
C PHE A 184 21.35 -2.73 12.70
N GLU A 185 21.71 -3.57 13.68
CA GLU A 185 22.29 -3.09 14.94
C GLU A 185 23.66 -2.43 14.72
N ASP A 186 24.49 -3.01 13.86
CA ASP A 186 25.77 -2.41 13.48
C ASP A 186 25.59 -1.17 12.60
N ALA A 187 24.62 -1.17 11.70
CA ALA A 187 24.29 -0.02 10.86
C ALA A 187 23.96 1.23 11.71
N VAL A 188 23.26 1.04 12.83
CA VAL A 188 22.80 2.13 13.71
C VAL A 188 23.88 2.60 14.70
N ARG A 189 25.15 2.22 14.49
CA ARG A 189 26.28 2.77 15.27
C ARG A 189 26.69 4.14 14.72
N PRO A 190 27.04 5.11 15.59
CA PRO A 190 27.54 6.43 15.16
C PRO A 190 28.70 6.37 14.16
N ALA A 191 29.63 5.42 14.35
CA ALA A 191 30.79 5.24 13.47
C ALA A 191 30.41 4.84 12.02
N ASN A 192 29.24 4.26 11.83
CA ASN A 192 28.75 3.80 10.53
C ASN A 192 27.77 4.79 9.90
N PHE A 193 27.59 5.98 10.48
CA PHE A 193 26.58 6.94 10.06
C PHE A 193 26.72 7.30 8.57
N ASP A 194 27.89 7.75 8.14
CA ASP A 194 28.13 8.16 6.74
C ASP A 194 27.95 6.99 5.77
N VAL A 195 28.39 5.80 6.18
CA VAL A 195 28.22 4.56 5.40
C VAL A 195 26.74 4.24 5.19
N VAL A 196 25.91 4.37 6.23
CA VAL A 196 24.47 4.14 6.13
C VAL A 196 23.78 5.18 5.25
N ILE A 197 24.18 6.45 5.34
CA ILE A 197 23.65 7.50 4.45
C ILE A 197 23.99 7.18 2.99
N SER A 198 25.23 6.81 2.68
CA SER A 198 25.66 6.39 1.35
C SER A 198 24.89 5.17 0.84
N ALA A 199 24.64 4.18 1.70
CA ALA A 199 23.83 3.03 1.35
C ALA A 199 22.36 3.40 1.05
N VAL A 200 21.76 4.30 1.85
CA VAL A 200 20.39 4.81 1.61
C VAL A 200 20.32 5.57 0.28
N LYS A 201 21.32 6.39 -0.03
CA LYS A 201 21.44 7.09 -1.31
C LYS A 201 21.46 6.11 -2.49
N LYS A 202 22.32 5.09 -2.42
CA LYS A 202 22.45 4.07 -3.46
C LYS A 202 21.16 3.27 -3.65
N VAL A 203 20.51 2.83 -2.57
CA VAL A 203 19.24 2.08 -2.63
C VAL A 203 18.09 2.92 -3.19
N SER A 204 18.12 4.23 -2.98
CA SER A 204 17.10 5.16 -3.45
C SER A 204 17.37 5.72 -4.86
N GLY A 205 18.48 5.32 -5.48
CA GLY A 205 18.93 5.78 -6.79
C GLY A 205 19.27 7.26 -6.81
N TYR A 206 20.11 7.71 -5.87
CA TYR A 206 20.62 9.07 -5.87
C TYR A 206 21.58 9.30 -7.04
N ASP A 207 21.35 10.38 -7.78
CA ASP A 207 22.18 10.87 -8.87
C ASP A 207 23.03 12.04 -8.35
N GLU A 208 24.35 11.86 -8.30
CA GLU A 208 25.30 12.86 -7.79
C GLU A 208 25.45 14.05 -8.75
N GLU A 209 25.22 13.87 -10.06
CA GLU A 209 25.33 14.96 -11.04
C GLU A 209 24.11 15.88 -10.99
N LYS A 210 22.91 15.28 -10.89
CA LYS A 210 21.64 16.02 -10.85
C LYS A 210 21.19 16.38 -9.45
N HIS A 211 21.92 15.94 -8.43
CA HIS A 211 21.56 16.05 -7.02
C HIS A 211 20.11 15.65 -6.73
N CYS A 212 19.63 14.57 -7.35
CA CYS A 212 18.24 14.14 -7.23
C CYS A 212 18.10 12.64 -7.00
N TYR A 213 16.95 12.21 -6.49
CA TYR A 213 16.67 10.79 -6.27
C TYR A 213 15.76 10.23 -7.37
N HIS A 214 16.04 9.02 -7.84
CA HIS A 214 15.10 8.27 -8.66
C HIS A 214 13.84 7.88 -7.87
N THR A 215 13.99 7.42 -6.62
CA THR A 215 12.87 7.11 -5.72
C THR A 215 13.00 7.89 -4.40
N PRO A 216 12.71 9.21 -4.38
CA PRO A 216 12.91 10.06 -3.19
C PRO A 216 12.06 9.61 -2.00
N SER A 217 10.86 9.07 -2.25
CA SER A 217 10.01 8.53 -1.18
C SER A 217 10.65 7.34 -0.44
N LEU A 218 11.51 6.55 -1.10
CA LEU A 218 12.21 5.43 -0.46
C LEU A 218 13.28 5.94 0.51
N ALA A 219 14.02 6.99 0.16
CA ALA A 219 15.02 7.61 1.04
C ALA A 219 14.38 8.06 2.36
N LEU A 220 13.27 8.81 2.30
CA LEU A 220 12.52 9.24 3.48
C LEU A 220 11.99 8.06 4.30
N LYS A 221 11.48 7.03 3.61
CA LYS A 221 10.94 5.83 4.26
C LYS A 221 12.01 5.06 5.02
N LEU A 222 13.19 4.87 4.41
CA LEU A 222 14.33 4.20 5.03
C LEU A 222 14.87 5.01 6.21
N GLY A 223 14.95 6.34 6.08
CA GLY A 223 15.34 7.22 7.17
C GLY A 223 14.46 7.05 8.41
N HIS A 224 13.13 7.10 8.24
CA HIS A 224 12.19 6.84 9.35
C HIS A 224 12.31 5.42 9.92
N SER A 225 12.54 4.41 9.07
CA SER A 225 12.75 3.04 9.54
C SER A 225 14.02 2.89 10.38
N LEU A 226 15.14 3.51 9.97
CA LEU A 226 16.40 3.51 10.73
C LEU A 226 16.23 4.17 12.10
N GLN A 227 15.58 5.34 12.14
CA GLN A 227 15.29 6.02 13.41
C GLN A 227 14.44 5.13 14.33
N LYS A 228 13.41 4.48 13.80
CA LYS A 228 12.56 3.58 14.58
C LYS A 228 13.31 2.34 15.08
N VAL A 229 14.23 1.79 14.28
CA VAL A 229 15.09 0.68 14.72
C VAL A 229 16.02 1.15 15.83
N ASN A 230 16.62 2.35 15.73
CA ASN A 230 17.42 2.93 16.79
C ASN A 230 16.64 3.07 18.10
N ASP A 231 15.40 3.57 18.04
CA ASP A 231 14.55 3.71 19.22
C ASP A 231 14.24 2.35 19.87
N ILE A 232 13.99 1.30 19.06
CA ILE A 232 13.77 -0.06 19.55
C ILE A 232 15.03 -0.61 20.24
N LEU A 233 16.20 -0.44 19.62
CA LEU A 233 17.48 -0.87 20.19
C LEU A 233 17.81 -0.11 21.48
N HIS A 234 17.52 1.19 21.52
CA HIS A 234 17.70 2.01 22.71
C HIS A 234 16.82 1.52 23.87
N CYS A 235 15.53 1.29 23.62
CA CYS A 235 14.63 0.72 24.63
C CYS A 235 15.12 -0.64 25.14
N ARG A 236 15.59 -1.52 24.24
CA ARG A 236 16.17 -2.81 24.63
C ARG A 236 17.40 -2.63 25.52
N ALA A 237 18.30 -1.73 25.14
CA ALA A 237 19.51 -1.44 25.89
C ALA A 237 19.22 -0.88 27.30
N LEU A 238 18.19 -0.04 27.43
CA LEU A 238 17.71 0.45 28.73
C LEU A 238 17.17 -0.70 29.59
N MET A 239 16.33 -1.58 29.02
CA MET A 239 15.77 -2.73 29.73
C MET A 239 16.86 -3.69 30.21
N THR A 240 17.93 -3.88 29.45
CA THR A 240 19.06 -4.76 29.80
C THR A 240 20.21 -4.03 30.52
N GLN A 241 20.04 -2.74 30.83
CA GLN A 241 21.07 -1.88 31.46
C GLN A 241 22.44 -1.87 30.74
N HIS A 242 22.45 -1.97 29.42
CA HIS A 242 23.67 -2.08 28.61
C HIS A 242 24.25 -0.68 28.28
N SER A 243 25.08 -0.16 29.18
CA SER A 243 25.58 1.23 29.18
C SER A 243 26.21 1.72 27.86
N THR A 244 27.03 0.90 27.21
CA THR A 244 27.71 1.27 25.95
C THR A 244 26.73 1.40 24.79
N LEU A 245 25.72 0.53 24.73
CA LEU A 245 24.70 0.54 23.68
C LEU A 245 23.71 1.69 23.88
N ILE A 246 23.38 2.02 25.14
CA ILE A 246 22.59 3.20 25.48
C ILE A 246 23.28 4.47 24.95
N LYS A 247 24.58 4.64 25.25
CA LYS A 247 25.36 5.78 24.75
C LYS A 247 25.41 5.81 23.21
N SER A 248 25.71 4.67 22.59
CA SER A 248 25.80 4.55 21.12
C SER A 248 24.50 4.93 20.41
N THR A 249 23.37 4.36 20.85
CA THR A 249 22.04 4.63 20.25
C THR A 249 21.56 6.07 20.49
N GLN A 250 21.92 6.67 21.63
CA GLN A 250 21.66 8.07 21.90
C GLN A 250 22.48 8.99 20.98
N SER A 251 23.78 8.72 20.84
CA SER A 251 24.65 9.47 19.93
C SER A 251 24.17 9.36 18.48
N PHE A 252 23.79 8.17 18.02
CA PHE A 252 23.25 7.98 16.67
C PHE A 252 21.94 8.77 16.49
N LYS A 253 21.04 8.74 17.48
CA LYS A 253 19.80 9.53 17.45
C LYS A 253 20.07 11.02 17.29
N THR A 254 21.04 11.56 18.04
CA THR A 254 21.43 12.97 17.94
C THR A 254 22.03 13.31 16.57
N LEU A 255 22.93 12.47 16.06
CA LEU A 255 23.51 12.64 14.72
C LEU A 255 22.41 12.62 13.65
N PHE A 256 21.53 11.62 13.70
CA PHE A 256 20.44 11.46 12.75
C PHE A 256 19.48 12.65 12.79
N ALA A 257 19.07 13.12 13.97
CA ALA A 257 18.19 14.28 14.09
C ALA A 257 18.81 15.56 13.52
N LYS A 258 20.12 15.77 13.70
CA LYS A 258 20.81 16.98 13.23
C LYS A 258 21.18 16.93 11.75
N LYS A 259 21.59 15.77 11.23
CA LYS A 259 22.20 15.64 9.90
C LYS A 259 21.30 14.98 8.84
N CYS A 260 20.28 14.22 9.24
CA CYS A 260 19.41 13.55 8.25
C CYS A 260 18.65 14.55 7.36
N SER A 261 18.31 15.73 7.89
CA SER A 261 17.67 16.78 7.09
C SER A 261 18.57 17.22 5.93
N GLU A 262 19.81 17.55 6.25
CA GLU A 262 20.84 18.01 5.32
C GLU A 262 21.21 16.94 4.28
N LEU A 263 21.42 15.69 4.72
CA LEU A 263 22.02 14.64 3.87
C LEU A 263 21.00 13.80 3.09
N LEU A 264 19.74 13.77 3.52
CA LEU A 264 18.71 12.91 2.94
C LEU A 264 17.41 13.66 2.68
N SER A 265 16.78 14.19 3.74
CA SER A 265 15.37 14.59 3.69
C SER A 265 15.14 15.82 2.84
N HIS A 266 16.02 16.82 2.90
CA HIS A 266 15.90 18.06 2.12
C HIS A 266 15.89 17.74 0.62
N THR A 267 16.93 17.07 0.12
CA THR A 267 17.03 16.72 -1.29
C THR A 267 15.90 15.79 -1.73
N ALA A 268 15.49 14.82 -0.91
CA ALA A 268 14.35 13.97 -1.25
C ALA A 268 13.03 14.75 -1.35
N LEU A 269 12.79 15.73 -0.47
CA LEU A 269 11.61 16.59 -0.51
C LEU A 269 11.66 17.57 -1.68
N THR A 270 12.81 18.16 -1.98
CA THR A 270 13.00 19.05 -3.13
C THR A 270 12.75 18.30 -4.44
N THR A 271 13.37 17.11 -4.63
CA THR A 271 13.11 16.27 -5.80
C THR A 271 11.62 15.91 -5.93
N LEU A 272 10.93 15.60 -4.82
CA LEU A 272 9.49 15.34 -4.85
C LEU A 272 8.69 16.57 -5.28
N ASN A 273 9.04 17.75 -4.78
CA ASN A 273 8.36 19.00 -5.09
C ASN A 273 8.61 19.41 -6.56
N GLU A 274 9.82 19.27 -7.07
CA GLU A 274 10.16 19.54 -8.47
C GLU A 274 9.45 18.57 -9.43
N GLN A 275 9.44 17.26 -9.12
CA GLN A 275 8.68 16.27 -9.87
C GLN A 275 7.18 16.57 -9.85
N HIS A 276 6.68 17.14 -8.77
CA HIS A 276 5.28 17.58 -8.67
C HIS A 276 5.02 18.85 -9.49
N PHE A 277 5.94 19.82 -9.44
CA PHE A 277 5.85 21.11 -10.14
C PHE A 277 5.91 20.95 -11.66
N ASN A 278 6.83 20.15 -12.16
CA ASN A 278 7.05 19.93 -13.59
C ASN A 278 6.02 19.00 -14.24
N LYS A 279 4.98 18.59 -13.51
CA LYS A 279 3.95 17.68 -14.04
C LYS A 279 2.92 18.49 -14.84
N PRO A 280 2.75 18.26 -16.16
CA PRO A 280 1.84 19.04 -16.99
C PRO A 280 0.38 18.91 -16.53
N SER A 281 -0.39 20.01 -16.66
CA SER A 281 -1.81 20.07 -16.34
C SER A 281 -2.64 19.44 -17.46
N THR A 282 -3.37 18.36 -17.15
CA THR A 282 -4.06 17.55 -18.16
C THR A 282 -5.56 17.87 -18.18
N LEU A 283 -5.93 18.94 -18.89
CA LEU A 283 -7.31 19.23 -19.31
C LEU A 283 -7.96 18.16 -20.24
N PRO A 284 -7.24 17.35 -21.04
CA PRO A 284 -7.82 16.27 -21.88
C PRO A 284 -8.52 15.15 -21.08
N PHE A 285 -8.42 15.18 -19.75
CA PHE A 285 -8.82 14.11 -18.87
C PHE A 285 -10.35 13.91 -18.75
N THR A 286 -11.16 14.94 -19.04
CA THR A 286 -12.63 14.85 -18.83
C THR A 286 -13.28 13.85 -19.80
N GLU A 287 -12.84 13.82 -21.05
CA GLU A 287 -13.40 12.92 -22.06
C GLU A 287 -13.06 11.46 -21.75
N ASP A 288 -11.81 11.21 -21.34
CA ASP A 288 -11.35 9.90 -20.87
C ASP A 288 -12.16 9.41 -19.66
N VAL A 289 -12.50 10.31 -18.73
CA VAL A 289 -13.37 9.99 -17.58
C VAL A 289 -14.78 9.60 -18.02
N GLN A 290 -15.35 10.26 -19.03
CA GLN A 290 -16.65 9.90 -19.60
C GLN A 290 -16.60 8.57 -20.37
N ARG A 291 -15.52 8.31 -21.12
CA ARG A 291 -15.30 7.01 -21.79
C ARG A 291 -15.25 5.88 -20.76
N LEU A 292 -14.54 6.07 -19.65
CA LEU A 292 -14.49 5.11 -18.55
C LEU A 292 -15.87 4.89 -17.90
N HIS A 293 -16.65 5.95 -17.68
CA HIS A 293 -18.01 5.83 -17.11
C HIS A 293 -18.91 4.95 -17.98
N ARG A 294 -19.02 5.27 -19.28
CA ARG A 294 -19.83 4.51 -20.24
C ARG A 294 -19.38 3.06 -20.36
N HIS A 295 -18.06 2.83 -20.31
CA HIS A 295 -17.50 1.49 -20.34
C HIS A 295 -17.88 0.69 -19.09
N LEU A 296 -17.77 1.29 -17.90
CA LEU A 296 -18.11 0.63 -16.64
C LEU A 296 -19.61 0.32 -16.53
N GLU A 297 -20.49 1.20 -17.00
CA GLU A 297 -21.94 0.93 -17.04
C GLU A 297 -22.24 -0.32 -17.85
N LYS A 298 -21.73 -0.38 -19.10
CA LYS A 298 -21.90 -1.55 -19.99
C LYS A 298 -21.31 -2.82 -19.38
N LYS A 299 -20.08 -2.76 -18.86
CA LYS A 299 -19.41 -3.92 -18.25
C LYS A 299 -20.14 -4.42 -17.01
N THR A 300 -20.64 -3.51 -16.18
CA THR A 300 -21.38 -3.87 -14.97
C THR A 300 -22.71 -4.53 -15.33
N GLU A 301 -23.43 -4.02 -16.33
CA GLU A 301 -24.68 -4.63 -16.80
C GLU A 301 -24.47 -6.04 -17.37
N LEU A 302 -23.42 -6.23 -18.19
CA LEU A 302 -23.05 -7.54 -18.73
C LEU A 302 -22.67 -8.53 -17.62
N ALA A 303 -21.83 -8.09 -16.67
CA ALA A 303 -21.41 -8.93 -15.55
C ALA A 303 -22.58 -9.27 -14.61
N LEU A 304 -23.55 -8.37 -14.47
CA LEU A 304 -24.77 -8.61 -13.71
C LEU A 304 -25.61 -9.72 -14.35
N LYS A 305 -25.81 -9.66 -15.68
CA LYS A 305 -26.52 -10.71 -16.43
C LYS A 305 -25.80 -12.05 -16.32
N GLU A 306 -24.48 -12.07 -16.54
CA GLU A 306 -23.66 -13.28 -16.46
C GLU A 306 -23.71 -13.94 -15.08
N LEU A 307 -23.67 -13.15 -13.98
CA LEU A 307 -23.77 -13.72 -12.63
C LEU A 307 -25.15 -14.29 -12.31
N LYS A 308 -26.23 -13.68 -12.85
CA LYS A 308 -27.60 -14.19 -12.70
C LYS A 308 -27.78 -15.52 -13.43
N GLU A 309 -27.22 -15.67 -14.61
CA GLU A 309 -27.30 -16.90 -15.42
C GLU A 309 -26.36 -18.00 -14.90
N HIS A 310 -25.15 -17.63 -14.52
CA HIS A 310 -24.09 -18.55 -14.13
C HIS A 310 -23.38 -18.07 -12.86
N SER A 311 -23.77 -18.66 -11.72
CA SER A 311 -23.09 -18.43 -10.44
C SER A 311 -21.73 -19.15 -10.42
N SER A 312 -20.66 -18.41 -10.72
CA SER A 312 -19.29 -18.92 -10.74
C SER A 312 -18.33 -17.95 -10.05
N PRO A 313 -17.18 -18.41 -9.54
CA PRO A 313 -16.15 -17.52 -8.99
C PRO A 313 -15.69 -16.45 -10.00
N LYS A 314 -15.74 -16.74 -11.31
CA LYS A 314 -15.30 -15.83 -12.37
C LYS A 314 -16.33 -14.71 -12.61
N SER A 315 -17.59 -15.07 -12.85
CA SER A 315 -18.68 -14.11 -13.04
C SER A 315 -18.89 -13.23 -11.80
N TYR A 316 -18.78 -13.81 -10.61
CA TYR A 316 -18.77 -13.07 -9.34
C TYR A 316 -17.63 -12.04 -9.28
N SER A 317 -16.41 -12.50 -9.59
CA SER A 317 -15.23 -11.63 -9.58
C SER A 317 -15.36 -10.47 -10.55
N GLU A 318 -15.99 -10.67 -11.70
CA GLU A 318 -16.17 -9.63 -12.71
C GLU A 318 -17.16 -8.57 -12.26
N LEU A 319 -18.35 -8.97 -11.80
CA LEU A 319 -19.33 -8.01 -11.25
C LEU A 319 -18.74 -7.26 -10.05
N CYS A 320 -18.03 -7.97 -9.17
CA CYS A 320 -17.39 -7.38 -7.99
C CYS A 320 -16.38 -6.29 -8.37
N LYS A 321 -15.50 -6.54 -9.36
CA LYS A 321 -14.52 -5.55 -9.83
C LYS A 321 -15.19 -4.38 -10.54
N ALA A 322 -16.15 -4.63 -11.42
CA ALA A 322 -16.85 -3.62 -12.20
C ALA A 322 -17.65 -2.68 -11.30
N THR A 323 -18.47 -3.24 -10.39
CA THR A 323 -19.22 -2.46 -9.40
C THR A 323 -18.30 -1.66 -8.49
N MET A 324 -17.20 -2.25 -7.99
CA MET A 324 -16.25 -1.53 -7.16
C MET A 324 -15.60 -0.36 -7.91
N ALA A 325 -15.17 -0.57 -9.17
CA ALA A 325 -14.60 0.49 -10.00
C ALA A 325 -15.61 1.60 -10.27
N ASN A 326 -16.87 1.25 -10.53
CA ASN A 326 -17.97 2.19 -10.74
C ASN A 326 -18.22 3.06 -9.48
N VAL A 327 -18.31 2.42 -8.31
CA VAL A 327 -18.47 3.12 -7.01
C VAL A 327 -17.31 4.09 -6.77
N ILE A 328 -16.06 3.67 -7.05
CA ILE A 328 -14.89 4.53 -6.91
C ILE A 328 -14.96 5.71 -7.88
N LEU A 329 -15.35 5.47 -9.12
CA LEU A 329 -15.45 6.49 -10.15
C LEU A 329 -16.51 7.54 -9.77
N CYS A 330 -17.75 7.14 -9.51
CA CYS A 330 -18.86 8.06 -9.21
C CYS A 330 -18.61 8.89 -7.94
N ASN A 331 -18.02 8.28 -6.90
CA ASN A 331 -17.76 8.99 -5.64
C ASN A 331 -16.37 9.66 -5.59
N ARG A 332 -15.52 9.45 -6.61
CA ARG A 332 -14.14 9.95 -6.69
C ARG A 332 -13.31 9.57 -5.43
N ARG A 333 -13.58 8.39 -4.86
CA ARG A 333 -13.01 7.89 -3.60
C ARG A 333 -11.64 7.24 -3.75
N ARG A 334 -10.91 7.00 -2.65
CA ARG A 334 -9.63 6.24 -2.73
C ARG A 334 -10.04 4.80 -2.92
N GLY A 335 -9.40 4.09 -3.85
CA GLY A 335 -9.70 2.67 -4.07
C GLY A 335 -9.59 1.85 -2.77
N GLY A 336 -8.65 2.20 -1.88
CA GLY A 336 -8.49 1.54 -0.59
C GLY A 336 -9.61 1.79 0.43
N GLU A 337 -10.40 2.86 0.30
CA GLU A 337 -11.57 3.10 1.16
C GLU A 337 -12.71 2.16 0.76
N ILE A 338 -12.99 2.06 -0.55
CA ILE A 338 -14.06 1.19 -1.08
C ILE A 338 -13.69 -0.29 -0.95
N SER A 339 -12.44 -0.68 -1.22
CA SER A 339 -11.98 -2.06 -1.04
C SER A 339 -12.16 -2.58 0.38
N LYS A 340 -12.13 -1.70 1.39
CA LYS A 340 -12.22 -2.09 2.81
C LYS A 340 -13.63 -2.02 3.37
N MET A 341 -14.61 -1.69 2.53
CA MET A 341 -16.02 -1.71 2.93
C MET A 341 -16.42 -3.12 3.39
N THR A 342 -17.11 -3.21 4.52
CA THR A 342 -17.61 -4.47 5.08
C THR A 342 -19.08 -4.68 4.74
N LEU A 343 -19.55 -5.92 4.84
CA LEU A 343 -20.97 -6.25 4.69
C LEU A 343 -21.84 -5.47 5.67
N ASN A 344 -21.50 -5.53 6.96
CA ASN A 344 -22.19 -4.79 8.02
C ASN A 344 -22.21 -3.28 7.72
N GLY A 345 -21.09 -2.71 7.26
CA GLY A 345 -21.03 -1.29 6.94
C GLY A 345 -22.00 -0.87 5.82
N PHE A 346 -22.36 -1.78 4.92
CA PHE A 346 -23.38 -1.54 3.90
C PHE A 346 -24.81 -1.84 4.40
N GLN A 347 -24.98 -2.86 5.24
CA GLN A 347 -26.29 -3.27 5.78
C GLN A 347 -26.81 -2.31 6.85
N GLU A 348 -25.93 -1.80 7.72
CA GLU A 348 -26.23 -0.83 8.78
C GLU A 348 -26.35 0.61 8.26
N ARG A 349 -26.50 0.78 6.93
CA ARG A 349 -26.64 2.10 6.33
C ARG A 349 -27.94 2.77 6.76
N ASP A 350 -27.90 4.09 6.87
CA ASP A 350 -29.10 4.86 7.17
C ASP A 350 -30.06 4.84 5.97
N THR A 351 -31.20 4.19 6.15
CA THR A 351 -32.32 4.19 5.20
C THR A 351 -33.49 5.02 5.71
N SER A 352 -33.27 5.84 6.74
CA SER A 352 -34.32 6.70 7.30
C SER A 352 -34.77 7.72 6.25
N PRO A 353 -36.07 8.04 6.21
CA PRO A 353 -36.57 9.08 5.33
C PRO A 353 -35.95 10.43 5.70
N LEU A 354 -35.76 11.28 4.70
CA LEU A 354 -35.24 12.64 4.88
C LEU A 354 -36.12 13.40 5.89
N HIS A 355 -35.48 14.07 6.85
CA HIS A 355 -36.19 14.88 7.84
C HIS A 355 -37.00 15.99 7.16
N LYS A 356 -38.26 16.16 7.55
CA LYS A 356 -39.21 17.09 6.91
C LYS A 356 -38.69 18.53 6.88
N ASP A 357 -38.04 18.98 7.96
CA ASP A 357 -37.50 20.35 8.03
C ASP A 357 -36.30 20.58 7.10
N VAL A 358 -35.50 19.54 6.85
CA VAL A 358 -34.40 19.62 5.87
C VAL A 358 -34.96 19.62 4.45
N ALA A 359 -36.04 18.85 4.22
CA ALA A 359 -36.71 18.78 2.92
C ALA A 359 -37.25 20.14 2.46
N PHE A 360 -37.64 21.03 3.38
CA PHE A 360 -38.15 22.38 3.06
C PHE A 360 -37.09 23.28 2.42
N GLY A 361 -35.81 23.10 2.79
CA GLY A 361 -34.70 23.90 2.26
C GLY A 361 -34.16 23.41 0.91
N LEU A 362 -34.68 22.31 0.36
CA LEU A 362 -34.19 21.69 -0.86
C LEU A 362 -35.13 21.96 -2.05
N THR A 363 -34.55 22.11 -3.23
CA THR A 363 -35.31 22.14 -4.49
C THR A 363 -35.95 20.77 -4.77
N LYS A 364 -36.98 20.76 -5.63
CA LYS A 364 -37.64 19.51 -6.07
C LYS A 364 -36.64 18.51 -6.67
N PHE A 365 -35.64 19.01 -7.39
CA PHE A 365 -34.62 18.18 -8.00
C PHE A 365 -33.66 17.59 -6.95
N GLU A 366 -33.21 18.39 -5.97
CA GLU A 366 -32.37 17.91 -4.86
C GLU A 366 -33.11 16.89 -3.99
N LEU A 367 -34.41 17.08 -3.73
CA LEU A 367 -35.24 16.09 -3.06
C LEU A 367 -35.26 14.76 -3.81
N HIS A 368 -35.42 14.81 -5.13
CA HIS A 368 -35.36 13.61 -5.96
C HIS A 368 -33.97 12.93 -5.89
N LEU A 369 -32.88 13.70 -5.92
CA LEU A 369 -31.52 13.16 -5.77
C LEU A 369 -31.31 12.50 -4.40
N CYS A 370 -31.80 13.12 -3.32
CA CYS A 370 -31.72 12.56 -1.97
C CYS A 370 -32.49 11.24 -1.84
N GLN A 371 -33.61 11.08 -2.56
CA GLN A 371 -34.37 9.83 -2.60
C GLN A 371 -33.72 8.79 -3.51
N HIS A 372 -33.04 9.22 -4.58
CA HIS A 372 -32.42 8.34 -5.56
C HIS A 372 -31.13 7.69 -5.02
N PHE A 373 -30.29 8.45 -4.31
CA PHE A 373 -29.00 7.95 -3.83
C PHE A 373 -29.08 7.40 -2.40
N SER A 374 -28.58 6.18 -2.22
CA SER A 374 -28.37 5.61 -0.87
C SER A 374 -27.04 6.09 -0.29
N ARG A 375 -27.05 6.56 0.96
CA ARG A 375 -25.88 7.06 1.67
C ARG A 375 -25.32 6.02 2.64
N VAL A 376 -24.03 5.72 2.52
CA VAL A 376 -23.32 4.79 3.43
C VAL A 376 -22.16 5.52 4.09
N GLU A 377 -22.04 5.41 5.41
CA GLU A 377 -20.93 6.01 6.16
C GLU A 377 -19.87 4.96 6.49
N LEU A 378 -18.69 5.12 5.90
CA LEU A 378 -17.52 4.30 6.19
C LEU A 378 -16.66 4.95 7.27
N ARG A 379 -15.97 4.10 8.04
CA ARG A 379 -14.92 4.57 8.95
C ARG A 379 -13.65 4.88 8.17
N GLY A 380 -13.35 6.15 7.99
CA GLY A 380 -12.12 6.65 7.38
C GLY A 380 -10.90 6.58 8.29
N ASN A 381 -9.75 7.00 7.74
CA ASN A 381 -8.51 7.15 8.51
C ASN A 381 -8.71 8.15 9.66
N LYS A 382 -8.10 7.87 10.82
CA LYS A 382 -8.21 8.68 12.05
C LYS A 382 -9.64 8.77 12.62
N GLY A 383 -10.54 7.86 12.25
CA GLY A 383 -11.91 7.81 12.78
C GLY A 383 -12.88 8.81 12.16
N ARG A 384 -12.49 9.56 11.12
CA ARG A 384 -13.40 10.44 10.36
C ARG A 384 -14.44 9.59 9.60
N LYS A 385 -15.70 10.00 9.61
CA LYS A 385 -16.76 9.40 8.77
C LYS A 385 -16.55 9.75 7.30
N VAL A 386 -16.69 8.78 6.42
CA VAL A 386 -16.46 8.90 4.97
C VAL A 386 -17.73 8.48 4.25
N VAL A 387 -18.39 9.40 3.56
CA VAL A 387 -19.70 9.16 2.94
C VAL A 387 -19.57 8.57 1.53
N VAL A 388 -20.29 7.51 1.22
CA VAL A 388 -20.34 6.94 -0.13
C VAL A 388 -21.79 6.91 -0.59
N LEU A 389 -22.04 7.44 -1.78
CA LEU A 389 -23.33 7.46 -2.45
C LEU A 389 -23.42 6.28 -3.41
N PHE A 390 -24.55 5.59 -3.40
CA PHE A 390 -24.85 4.48 -4.29
C PHE A 390 -26.12 4.79 -5.08
N SER A 391 -26.06 4.65 -6.41
CA SER A 391 -27.26 4.65 -7.24
C SER A 391 -28.06 3.36 -7.04
N PRO A 392 -29.34 3.30 -7.43
CA PRO A 392 -30.15 2.09 -7.35
C PRO A 392 -29.51 0.90 -8.07
N ASP A 393 -28.89 1.12 -9.23
CA ASP A 393 -28.16 0.07 -9.97
C ASP A 393 -26.98 -0.48 -9.17
N MET A 394 -26.22 0.38 -8.51
CA MET A 394 -25.12 -0.06 -7.66
C MET A 394 -25.62 -0.88 -6.47
N VAL A 395 -26.73 -0.46 -5.85
CA VAL A 395 -27.37 -1.21 -4.76
C VAL A 395 -27.82 -2.58 -5.27
N ASN A 396 -28.46 -2.65 -6.43
CA ASN A 396 -28.91 -3.91 -7.05
C ASN A 396 -27.72 -4.87 -7.31
N ASN A 397 -26.63 -4.34 -7.87
CA ASN A 397 -25.41 -5.13 -8.10
C ASN A 397 -24.83 -5.66 -6.78
N ILE A 398 -24.78 -4.82 -5.74
CA ILE A 398 -24.26 -5.19 -4.43
C ILE A 398 -25.15 -6.24 -3.75
N THR A 399 -26.47 -6.09 -3.83
CA THR A 399 -27.43 -7.06 -3.29
C THR A 399 -27.23 -8.43 -3.93
N LEU A 400 -27.11 -8.51 -5.27
CA LEU A 400 -26.81 -9.78 -5.94
C LEU A 400 -25.44 -10.35 -5.53
N LEU A 401 -24.41 -9.50 -5.40
CA LEU A 401 -23.10 -9.90 -4.89
C LEU A 401 -23.14 -10.41 -3.45
N MET A 402 -24.15 -10.04 -2.65
CA MET A 402 -24.34 -10.54 -1.30
C MET A 402 -25.10 -11.87 -1.29
N GLU A 403 -26.09 -12.02 -2.14
CA GLU A 403 -26.86 -13.26 -2.29
C GLU A 403 -26.00 -14.42 -2.84
N LYS A 404 -25.14 -14.13 -3.83
CA LYS A 404 -24.35 -15.15 -4.54
C LYS A 404 -22.97 -15.46 -3.94
N ARG A 405 -22.67 -14.97 -2.73
CA ARG A 405 -21.34 -15.11 -2.10
C ARG A 405 -20.93 -16.57 -1.91
N GLU A 406 -21.78 -17.35 -1.25
CA GLU A 406 -21.50 -18.74 -0.90
C GLU A 406 -21.43 -19.62 -2.15
N ASP A 407 -22.41 -19.47 -3.06
CA ASP A 407 -22.46 -20.12 -4.37
C ASP A 407 -21.17 -19.95 -5.18
N CYS A 408 -20.55 -18.77 -5.07
CA CYS A 408 -19.34 -18.42 -5.83
C CYS A 408 -18.04 -18.65 -5.06
N GLY A 409 -18.08 -19.34 -3.91
CA GLY A 409 -16.91 -19.76 -3.15
C GLY A 409 -16.26 -18.66 -2.31
N VAL A 410 -16.99 -17.59 -1.97
CA VAL A 410 -16.55 -16.62 -0.96
C VAL A 410 -16.63 -17.26 0.43
N MET A 411 -15.54 -17.20 1.18
CA MET A 411 -15.47 -17.78 2.52
C MET A 411 -16.35 -17.02 3.51
N ALA A 412 -17.04 -17.73 4.42
CA ALA A 412 -17.93 -17.13 5.43
C ALA A 412 -17.18 -16.15 6.36
N GLU A 413 -15.89 -16.38 6.61
CA GLU A 413 -15.06 -15.50 7.44
C GLU A 413 -14.64 -14.20 6.71
N ASN A 414 -14.92 -14.06 5.41
CA ASN A 414 -14.58 -12.88 4.64
C ASN A 414 -15.64 -11.78 4.82
N LEU A 415 -15.31 -10.80 5.67
CA LEU A 415 -16.18 -9.67 6.04
C LEU A 415 -16.31 -8.58 4.97
N PHE A 416 -15.48 -8.60 3.93
CA PHE A 416 -15.43 -7.51 2.95
C PHE A 416 -16.59 -7.59 1.95
N LEU A 417 -17.19 -6.44 1.62
CA LEU A 417 -18.23 -6.36 0.61
C LEU A 417 -17.71 -6.87 -0.75
N PHE A 418 -16.59 -6.28 -1.20
CA PHE A 418 -15.93 -6.65 -2.45
C PHE A 418 -14.91 -7.79 -2.25
N ALA A 419 -15.39 -8.92 -1.76
CA ALA A 419 -14.57 -10.09 -1.41
C ALA A 419 -14.04 -10.85 -2.63
N ARG A 420 -12.85 -11.45 -2.48
CA ARG A 420 -12.30 -12.40 -3.45
C ARG A 420 -12.76 -13.83 -3.12
N PRO A 421 -13.24 -14.61 -4.10
CA PRO A 421 -13.49 -16.03 -3.92
C PRO A 421 -12.26 -16.78 -3.37
N HIS A 422 -12.49 -17.74 -2.49
CA HIS A 422 -11.47 -18.60 -1.85
C HIS A 422 -10.36 -17.85 -1.10
N CYS A 423 -10.57 -16.58 -0.77
CA CYS A 423 -9.61 -15.71 -0.10
C CYS A 423 -10.29 -14.91 1.02
N LEU A 424 -9.51 -14.48 2.03
CA LEU A 424 -9.97 -13.60 3.11
C LEU A 424 -9.61 -12.13 2.88
N THR A 425 -9.43 -11.75 1.61
CA THR A 425 -8.98 -10.41 1.20
C THR A 425 -9.96 -9.82 0.18
N PRO A 426 -10.13 -8.50 0.15
CA PRO A 426 -10.95 -7.87 -0.88
C PRO A 426 -10.19 -7.73 -2.20
N PHE A 427 -10.91 -7.43 -3.27
CA PHE A 427 -10.30 -6.92 -4.50
C PHE A 427 -9.70 -5.53 -4.24
N ARG A 428 -8.58 -5.23 -4.92
CA ARG A 428 -7.91 -3.92 -4.82
C ARG A 428 -8.54 -2.96 -5.81
N GLY A 429 -9.16 -1.89 -5.30
CA GLY A 429 -9.87 -0.90 -6.12
C GLY A 429 -8.98 -0.20 -7.13
N GLN A 430 -7.70 0.01 -6.80
CA GLN A 430 -6.72 0.57 -7.73
C GLN A 430 -6.42 -0.35 -8.92
N ASP A 431 -6.38 -1.66 -8.70
CA ASP A 431 -6.14 -2.63 -9.76
C ASP A 431 -7.38 -2.77 -10.66
N CYS A 432 -8.58 -2.68 -10.08
CA CYS A 432 -9.84 -2.72 -10.82
C CYS A 432 -10.02 -1.47 -11.70
N LEU A 433 -9.76 -0.28 -11.16
CA LEU A 433 -9.75 0.95 -11.97
C LEU A 433 -8.72 0.86 -13.10
N ARG A 434 -7.53 0.31 -12.84
CA ARG A 434 -6.49 0.19 -13.86
C ARG A 434 -6.92 -0.74 -15.00
N LEU A 435 -7.57 -1.86 -14.67
CA LEU A 435 -8.10 -2.81 -15.65
C LEU A 435 -9.09 -2.14 -16.61
N TYR A 436 -10.14 -1.53 -16.07
CA TYR A 436 -11.17 -0.91 -16.92
C TYR A 436 -10.69 0.37 -17.61
N ALA A 437 -9.74 1.10 -17.03
CA ALA A 437 -9.09 2.22 -17.71
C ALA A 437 -8.35 1.78 -18.98
N SER A 438 -7.66 0.64 -18.96
CA SER A 438 -7.01 0.11 -20.18
C SER A 438 -8.01 -0.42 -21.21
N GLU A 439 -9.22 -0.80 -20.81
CA GLU A 439 -10.24 -1.36 -21.70
C GLU A 439 -11.21 -0.31 -22.26
N CYS A 440 -11.25 0.90 -21.71
CA CYS A 440 -12.27 1.89 -22.05
C CYS A 440 -11.97 2.76 -23.29
N GLY A 441 -10.82 2.58 -23.94
CA GLY A 441 -10.42 3.38 -25.11
C GLY A 441 -10.11 4.85 -24.77
N ALA A 442 -9.67 5.11 -23.54
CA ALA A 442 -9.14 6.42 -23.16
C ALA A 442 -7.81 6.69 -23.87
N GLU A 443 -7.54 7.95 -24.19
CA GLU A 443 -6.25 8.38 -24.76
C GLU A 443 -5.12 8.24 -23.74
N ASN A 444 -5.41 8.59 -22.48
CA ASN A 444 -4.44 8.57 -21.39
C ASN A 444 -4.92 7.67 -20.23
N PRO A 445 -5.01 6.34 -20.42
CA PRO A 445 -5.57 5.40 -19.44
C PRO A 445 -4.76 5.32 -18.13
N GLU A 446 -3.50 5.74 -18.14
CA GLU A 446 -2.63 5.88 -16.97
C GLU A 446 -3.03 7.03 -16.05
N LEU A 447 -3.74 8.04 -16.56
CA LEU A 447 -4.29 9.13 -15.77
C LEU A 447 -5.59 8.73 -15.07
N LEU A 448 -6.30 7.68 -15.53
CA LEU A 448 -7.55 7.20 -14.90
C LEU A 448 -7.26 6.41 -13.61
N ARG A 449 -6.82 7.14 -12.59
CA ARG A 449 -6.44 6.63 -11.27
C ARG A 449 -7.12 7.44 -10.18
N SER A 450 -7.43 6.81 -9.05
CA SER A 450 -8.16 7.47 -7.94
C SER A 450 -7.56 8.79 -7.43
N THR A 451 -6.25 8.98 -7.54
CA THR A 451 -5.59 10.26 -7.18
C THR A 451 -5.85 11.35 -8.21
N GLN A 452 -5.82 11.01 -9.50
CA GLN A 452 -6.03 11.96 -10.60
C GLN A 452 -7.51 12.29 -10.78
N LEU A 453 -8.40 11.30 -10.60
CA LEU A 453 -9.85 11.53 -10.54
C LEU A 453 -10.23 12.54 -9.45
N ARG A 454 -9.51 12.56 -8.32
CA ARG A 454 -9.69 13.60 -7.31
C ARG A 454 -9.13 14.95 -7.72
N LYS A 455 -7.96 14.98 -8.37
CA LYS A 455 -7.40 16.23 -8.94
C LYS A 455 -8.36 16.85 -9.93
N HIS A 456 -8.97 16.02 -10.77
CA HIS A 456 -9.99 16.44 -11.72
C HIS A 456 -11.19 17.11 -11.06
N VAL A 457 -11.74 16.56 -9.97
CA VAL A 457 -12.84 17.23 -9.24
C VAL A 457 -12.42 18.61 -8.77
N ALA A 458 -11.24 18.74 -8.18
CA ALA A 458 -10.81 20.03 -7.66
C ALA A 458 -10.49 21.04 -8.78
N THR A 459 -9.97 20.59 -9.93
CA THR A 459 -9.84 21.39 -11.15
C THR A 459 -11.21 21.86 -11.64
N LEU A 460 -12.21 20.96 -11.71
CA LEU A 460 -13.57 21.33 -12.10
C LEU A 460 -14.20 22.31 -11.11
N SER A 461 -14.01 22.13 -9.81
CA SER A 461 -14.50 23.07 -8.79
C SER A 461 -13.93 24.49 -8.96
N GLN A 462 -12.73 24.63 -9.53
CA GLN A 462 -12.15 25.93 -9.85
C GLN A 462 -12.70 26.52 -11.13
N ILE A 463 -12.88 25.69 -12.17
CA ILE A 463 -13.50 26.12 -13.43
C ILE A 463 -14.93 26.60 -13.16
N LEU A 464 -15.65 25.94 -12.26
CA LEU A 464 -17.01 26.30 -11.82
C LEU A 464 -17.05 27.47 -10.82
N ASN A 465 -15.90 28.05 -10.46
CA ASN A 465 -15.75 29.17 -9.52
C ASN A 465 -16.55 28.99 -8.20
N LEU A 466 -16.48 27.79 -7.60
CA LEU A 466 -17.20 27.50 -6.36
C LEU A 466 -16.72 28.39 -5.21
N LYS A 467 -17.67 28.87 -4.40
CA LYS A 467 -17.39 29.68 -3.21
C LYS A 467 -16.69 28.83 -2.14
N ASN A 468 -16.00 29.49 -1.21
CA ASN A 468 -15.23 28.80 -0.15
C ASN A 468 -16.05 27.76 0.64
N HIS A 469 -17.30 28.06 0.98
CA HIS A 469 -18.16 27.12 1.71
C HIS A 469 -18.60 25.92 0.86
N GLU A 470 -18.78 26.09 -0.45
CA GLU A 470 -19.10 25.01 -1.39
C GLU A 470 -17.87 24.12 -1.61
N LEU A 471 -16.69 24.72 -1.73
CA LEU A 471 -15.41 24.01 -1.76
C LEU A 471 -15.19 23.19 -0.48
N ASP A 472 -15.57 23.73 0.68
CA ASP A 472 -15.49 23.01 1.96
C ASP A 472 -16.44 21.80 1.98
N GLN A 473 -17.66 21.93 1.44
CA GLN A 473 -18.59 20.80 1.29
C GLN A 473 -18.02 19.71 0.36
N VAL A 474 -17.46 20.08 -0.79
CA VAL A 474 -16.81 19.13 -1.73
C VAL A 474 -15.59 18.47 -1.09
N ALA A 475 -14.75 19.23 -0.37
CA ALA A 475 -13.57 18.69 0.29
C ALA A 475 -13.93 17.70 1.42
N ASN A 476 -14.93 18.04 2.23
CA ASN A 476 -15.49 17.16 3.26
C ASN A 476 -16.07 15.90 2.62
N PHE A 477 -16.82 16.05 1.52
CA PHE A 477 -17.29 14.91 0.75
C PHE A 477 -16.12 14.08 0.24
N LEU A 478 -15.04 14.62 -0.33
CA LEU A 478 -13.92 13.79 -0.82
C LEU A 478 -13.04 13.19 0.30
N GLY A 479 -13.25 13.58 1.56
CA GLY A 479 -12.51 13.11 2.73
C GLY A 479 -11.14 13.75 2.88
N HIS A 480 -10.99 15.01 2.43
CA HIS A 480 -9.75 15.76 2.44
C HIS A 480 -9.63 16.65 3.68
N ASP A 481 -8.40 17.03 4.02
CA ASP A 481 -8.17 18.15 4.94
C ASP A 481 -8.27 19.45 4.11
N ILE A 482 -9.01 20.44 4.60
CA ILE A 482 -9.34 21.69 3.88
C ILE A 482 -8.06 22.41 3.43
N ARG A 483 -6.98 22.33 4.23
CA ARG A 483 -5.67 22.92 3.91
C ARG A 483 -5.01 22.25 2.70
N VAL A 484 -5.13 20.92 2.61
CA VAL A 484 -4.62 20.15 1.44
C VAL A 484 -5.41 20.52 0.19
N HIS A 485 -6.71 20.82 0.31
CA HIS A 485 -7.52 21.28 -0.81
C HIS A 485 -7.07 22.65 -1.34
N ARG A 486 -6.77 23.59 -0.44
CA ARG A 486 -6.32 24.95 -0.79
C ARG A 486 -4.88 25.01 -1.31
N GLU A 487 -3.97 24.18 -0.79
CA GLU A 487 -2.53 24.17 -1.15
C GLU A 487 -2.22 23.30 -2.39
N TYR A 488 -2.86 22.14 -2.57
CA TYR A 488 -2.47 21.18 -3.62
C TYR A 488 -3.31 21.22 -4.90
N TYR A 489 -4.51 21.81 -4.82
CA TYR A 489 -5.47 21.72 -5.91
C TYR A 489 -5.76 23.02 -6.60
N ARG A 490 -5.31 24.17 -6.09
CA ARG A 490 -5.13 25.37 -6.92
C ARG A 490 -4.29 24.92 -8.11
N LEU A 491 -4.95 24.70 -9.27
CA LEU A 491 -4.22 24.84 -10.52
C LEU A 491 -3.47 26.16 -10.37
N PRO A 492 -2.25 26.30 -10.93
CA PRO A 492 -1.79 27.64 -11.19
C PRO A 492 -2.94 28.29 -11.94
N GLU A 493 -3.48 29.34 -11.37
CA GLU A 493 -4.43 30.25 -11.99
C GLU A 493 -3.81 30.87 -13.27
N ALA A 494 -2.83 30.24 -13.93
CA ALA A 494 -2.00 30.79 -14.98
C ALA A 494 -2.77 31.20 -16.23
N THR A 495 -4.06 30.90 -16.35
CA THR A 495 -4.91 31.49 -17.40
C THR A 495 -5.84 32.56 -16.82
N THR A 496 -6.51 32.29 -15.70
CA THR A 496 -7.45 33.24 -15.08
C THR A 496 -6.76 34.33 -14.27
N GLN A 497 -5.78 34.02 -13.42
CA GLN A 497 -4.83 35.00 -12.88
C GLN A 497 -4.01 35.65 -13.98
N LEU A 498 -3.53 34.95 -15.01
CA LEU A 498 -2.83 35.66 -16.09
C LEU A 498 -3.76 36.69 -16.71
N ALA A 499 -4.98 36.34 -17.10
CA ALA A 499 -5.92 37.32 -17.63
C ALA A 499 -6.25 38.45 -16.63
N LYS A 500 -6.56 38.12 -15.36
CA LYS A 500 -6.95 39.10 -14.32
C LYS A 500 -5.78 39.97 -13.84
N ILE A 501 -4.60 39.40 -13.63
CA ILE A 501 -3.36 40.09 -13.25
C ILE A 501 -2.80 40.85 -14.45
N SER A 502 -2.78 40.29 -15.66
CA SER A 502 -2.37 41.04 -16.86
C SER A 502 -3.28 42.25 -17.07
N LYS A 503 -4.59 42.15 -16.84
CA LYS A 503 -5.47 43.33 -16.83
C LYS A 503 -4.99 44.36 -15.80
N LEU A 504 -4.80 43.96 -14.54
CA LEU A 504 -4.33 44.88 -13.50
C LEU A 504 -2.97 45.53 -13.85
N LEU A 505 -2.01 44.75 -14.35
CA LEU A 505 -0.69 45.23 -14.76
C LEU A 505 -0.79 46.21 -15.93
N ILE A 506 -1.62 45.92 -16.94
CA ILE A 506 -1.88 46.84 -18.07
C ILE A 506 -2.55 48.14 -17.58
N ALA A 507 -3.49 48.06 -16.63
CA ALA A 507 -4.13 49.23 -16.03
C ALA A 507 -3.14 50.08 -15.20
N MET A 508 -2.17 49.45 -14.54
CA MET A 508 -1.06 50.13 -13.86
C MET A 508 -0.16 50.86 -14.85
N GLU A 509 0.24 50.22 -15.95
CA GLU A 509 1.07 50.84 -17.00
C GLU A 509 0.37 52.04 -17.67
N LYS A 510 -0.95 51.97 -17.85
CA LYS A 510 -1.75 53.05 -18.45
C LYS A 510 -2.09 54.20 -17.48
N GLY A 511 -1.66 54.12 -16.22
CA GLY A 511 -1.94 55.16 -15.22
C GLY A 511 -3.41 55.28 -14.79
N SER A 512 -4.26 54.31 -15.14
CA SER A 512 -5.71 54.33 -14.88
C SER A 512 -6.10 53.68 -13.55
N LEU A 513 -5.15 53.42 -12.65
CA LEU A 513 -5.40 52.71 -11.38
C LEU A 513 -6.45 53.38 -10.48
N LYS A 514 -6.57 54.71 -10.53
CA LYS A 514 -7.54 55.47 -9.74
C LYS A 514 -9.01 55.17 -10.12
N SER A 515 -9.29 54.78 -11.37
CA SER A 515 -10.67 54.46 -11.82
C SER A 515 -11.14 53.07 -11.37
N PHE A 516 -10.24 52.27 -10.81
CA PHE A 516 -10.52 50.91 -10.33
C PHE A 516 -10.49 50.78 -8.81
N GLN A 517 -10.36 51.90 -8.08
CA GLN A 517 -10.36 51.89 -6.62
C GLN A 517 -11.73 51.42 -6.08
N GLY A 518 -11.73 50.39 -5.24
CA GLY A 518 -12.94 49.79 -4.66
C GLY A 518 -13.62 48.71 -5.51
N LYS A 519 -13.13 48.41 -6.72
CA LYS A 519 -13.64 47.34 -7.58
C LYS A 519 -12.94 46.00 -7.31
N THR A 520 -13.66 44.89 -7.48
CA THR A 520 -13.06 43.55 -7.43
C THR A 520 -12.30 43.23 -8.73
N LEU A 521 -11.36 42.28 -8.73
CA LEU A 521 -10.62 41.84 -9.92
C LEU A 521 -11.53 41.33 -11.06
N GLU A 522 -12.78 40.98 -10.76
CA GLU A 522 -13.78 40.55 -11.75
C GLU A 522 -14.48 41.73 -12.43
N GLU A 523 -14.53 42.88 -11.76
CA GLU A 523 -15.15 44.12 -12.23
C GLU A 523 -14.18 45.05 -12.98
N ILE A 524 -12.90 44.66 -13.08
CA ILE A 524 -11.90 45.39 -13.86
C ILE A 524 -12.04 45.02 -15.34
N GLU A 525 -12.68 45.93 -16.07
CA GLU A 525 -12.75 45.92 -17.53
C GLU A 525 -11.80 46.98 -18.09
N ILE A 526 -10.99 46.60 -19.08
CA ILE A 526 -10.11 47.51 -19.81
C ILE A 526 -10.70 47.64 -21.20
N GLU A 527 -11.24 48.80 -21.54
CA GLU A 527 -11.57 49.11 -22.93
C GLU A 527 -10.26 49.19 -23.73
N GLY A 528 -9.99 48.14 -24.53
CA GLY A 528 -8.68 47.96 -25.12
C GLY A 528 -8.61 46.91 -26.23
N ASN A 529 -9.67 46.77 -27.04
CA ASN A 529 -9.66 45.90 -28.22
C ASN A 529 -8.69 46.35 -29.34
N ALA A 530 -8.09 47.54 -29.24
CA ALA A 530 -7.28 48.10 -30.33
C ALA A 530 -5.81 47.62 -30.35
N PHE A 531 -5.20 47.27 -29.20
CA PHE A 531 -3.75 46.97 -29.15
C PHE A 531 -3.43 45.47 -29.25
N ILE A 532 -4.23 44.61 -28.60
CA ILE A 532 -4.00 43.15 -28.63
C ILE A 532 -4.28 42.59 -30.03
N LEU A 533 -5.29 43.11 -30.74
CA LEU A 533 -5.54 42.75 -32.14
C LEU A 533 -4.46 43.26 -33.11
N CYS A 534 -3.76 44.36 -32.77
CA CYS A 534 -2.72 44.92 -33.63
C CYS A 534 -1.46 44.05 -33.60
N SER A 535 -0.99 43.65 -32.40
CA SER A 535 0.22 42.81 -32.30
C SER A 535 -0.03 41.34 -32.70
N MET A 536 -1.24 40.81 -32.51
CA MET A 536 -1.59 39.47 -32.99
C MET A 536 -1.66 39.41 -34.53
N LYS A 537 -2.20 40.45 -35.18
CA LYS A 537 -2.20 40.55 -36.64
C LYS A 537 -0.79 40.67 -37.22
N GLU A 538 0.10 41.42 -36.56
CA GLU A 538 1.52 41.50 -36.98
C GLU A 538 2.26 40.17 -36.79
N LEU A 539 1.95 39.42 -35.73
CA LEU A 539 2.53 38.09 -35.49
C LEU A 539 2.02 37.05 -36.50
N ASP A 540 0.73 37.07 -36.83
CA ASP A 540 0.14 36.20 -37.85
C ASP A 540 0.67 36.56 -39.25
N LEU A 541 0.87 37.84 -39.57
CA LEU A 541 1.50 38.28 -40.82
C LEU A 541 2.97 37.86 -40.90
N PHE A 542 3.69 37.90 -39.78
CA PHE A 542 5.09 37.45 -39.69
C PHE A 542 5.19 35.93 -39.89
N LEU A 543 4.35 35.15 -39.21
CA LEU A 543 4.32 33.69 -39.34
C LEU A 543 3.89 33.24 -40.74
N ALA A 544 2.88 33.88 -41.34
CA ALA A 544 2.46 33.60 -42.72
C ALA A 544 3.54 33.95 -43.76
N ASN A 545 4.35 34.99 -43.53
CA ASN A 545 5.48 35.34 -44.39
C ASN A 545 6.68 34.41 -44.21
N VAL A 546 6.88 33.86 -43.01
CA VAL A 546 7.88 32.82 -42.75
C VAL A 546 7.48 31.51 -43.45
N GLU A 547 6.22 31.09 -43.37
CA GLU A 547 5.73 29.90 -44.08
C GLU A 547 5.79 30.04 -45.62
N LYS A 548 5.46 31.23 -46.17
CA LYS A 548 5.62 31.50 -47.61
C LYS A 548 7.07 31.47 -48.09
N ARG A 549 8.02 31.88 -47.24
CA ARG A 549 9.47 31.81 -47.57
C ARG A 549 10.03 30.39 -47.48
N ILE A 550 9.44 29.53 -46.66
CA ILE A 550 9.83 28.11 -46.52
C ILE A 550 9.23 27.26 -47.66
N THR A 551 8.11 27.68 -48.26
CA THR A 551 7.43 26.93 -49.34
C THR A 551 7.85 27.34 -50.77
N LEU A 552 8.61 28.43 -50.92
CA LEU A 552 9.15 28.90 -52.21
C LEU A 552 10.69 28.87 -52.27
N GLY A 553 11.32 28.12 -51.36
CA GLY A 553 12.77 27.86 -51.34
C GLY A 553 13.09 26.43 -51.75
#